data_AF-A0A1I1U4P2-F1
#
_entry.id   AF-A0A1I1U4P2-F1
#
_cell.length_a   1.000
_cell.length_b   1.000
_cell.length_c   1.000
_cell.angle_alpha   90.00
_cell.angle_beta   90.00
_cell.angle_gamma   90.00
#
_symmetry.space_group_name_H-M   'P 1'
#
loop_
_entity.id
_entity.type
_entity.pdbx_description
1 polymer ?
#
loop_
_entity_poly.entity_id
_entity_poly.type
_entity_poly.pdbx_seq_one_letter_code
_entity_poly.pdbx_strand_id
1 'polypeptide(L)'
;MADETEHNTTGAEGVAGHGSFFQDTNLNANEAEAATEWVRRQVDRRTVDLGDRMDDIREHMWELEKDGEIIVHRITDDMEPVEVETLFGWTKRVPTKKLWHHKSCGQCGNIPGYPASLMWFMNQFGFEPGKDYLDETDQTSCTAWNYHGSGIGNVESLSAVFLRNFHQAYVSGQQHGHQAGHFFPLVHCGTSFGNYKE
;
A
#
# COMPACT_ATOMS: atom_id res chain seq x y z
N MET A 1 -13.31 -60.00 -31.77
CA MET A 1 -13.10 -58.64 -32.28
C MET A 1 -13.95 -57.73 -31.40
N ALA A 2 -13.35 -57.19 -30.35
CA ALA A 2 -13.92 -56.20 -29.44
C ALA A 2 -12.87 -55.07 -29.42
N ASP A 3 -13.19 -53.95 -30.04
CA ASP A 3 -13.73 -52.75 -29.40
C ASP A 3 -12.60 -51.93 -28.75
N GLU A 4 -12.11 -50.95 -29.51
CA GLU A 4 -11.32 -49.84 -28.96
C GLU A 4 -11.95 -48.55 -29.50
N THR A 5 -12.83 -48.00 -28.67
CA THR A 5 -13.34 -46.64 -28.76
C THR A 5 -12.23 -45.70 -28.29
N GLU A 6 -11.65 -44.93 -29.22
CA GLU A 6 -10.72 -43.84 -28.91
C GLU A 6 -11.43 -42.75 -28.10
N HIS A 7 -11.09 -42.66 -26.81
CA HIS A 7 -11.50 -41.55 -25.96
C HIS A 7 -10.61 -40.32 -26.22
N ASN A 8 -11.16 -39.43 -27.04
CA ASN A 8 -10.70 -38.07 -27.25
C ASN A 8 -10.57 -37.31 -25.91
N THR A 9 -9.38 -36.85 -25.55
CA THR A 9 -9.20 -35.86 -24.47
C THR A 9 -8.46 -34.64 -25.01
N THR A 10 -9.27 -33.66 -25.41
CA THR A 10 -8.89 -32.29 -25.68
C THR A 10 -8.22 -31.69 -24.45
N GLY A 11 -6.93 -31.39 -24.53
CA GLY A 11 -6.21 -30.58 -23.55
C GLY A 11 -6.73 -29.15 -23.59
N ALA A 12 -7.68 -28.83 -22.71
CA ALA A 12 -8.07 -27.45 -22.45
C ALA A 12 -7.02 -26.85 -21.50
N GLU A 13 -6.17 -25.98 -22.02
CA GLU A 13 -5.27 -25.14 -21.23
C GLU A 13 -6.10 -24.25 -20.30
N GLY A 14 -6.07 -24.55 -19.00
CA GLY A 14 -6.75 -23.76 -17.99
C GLY A 14 -6.15 -22.36 -17.91
N VAL A 15 -6.97 -21.34 -18.18
CA VAL A 15 -6.66 -19.89 -18.18
C VAL A 15 -6.38 -19.32 -16.76
N ALA A 16 -6.00 -20.16 -15.79
CA ALA A 16 -5.82 -19.77 -14.39
C ALA A 16 -4.69 -20.54 -13.68
N GLY A 17 -3.49 -20.61 -14.28
CA GLY A 17 -2.26 -20.99 -13.55
C GLY A 17 -2.14 -22.47 -13.13
N HIS A 18 -3.05 -23.34 -13.58
CA HIS A 18 -2.99 -24.79 -13.35
C HIS A 18 -2.89 -25.49 -14.71
N GLY A 19 -1.73 -25.37 -15.35
CA GLY A 19 -1.40 -26.11 -16.57
C GLY A 19 -0.84 -27.50 -16.26
N SER A 20 -0.53 -28.27 -17.31
CA SER A 20 0.05 -29.62 -17.25
C SER A 20 1.42 -29.73 -16.55
N PHE A 21 2.01 -28.61 -16.16
CA PHE A 21 3.24 -28.54 -15.36
C PHE A 21 2.98 -28.61 -13.86
N PHE A 22 1.73 -28.48 -13.40
CA PHE A 22 1.39 -28.65 -12.00
C PHE A 22 1.45 -30.14 -11.66
N GLN A 23 2.41 -30.53 -10.82
CA GLN A 23 2.56 -31.91 -10.39
C GLN A 23 1.86 -32.10 -9.05
N ASP A 24 1.12 -33.19 -8.93
CA ASP A 24 0.59 -33.63 -7.65
C ASP A 24 1.74 -33.84 -6.67
N THR A 25 1.58 -33.27 -5.46
CA THR A 25 2.61 -33.30 -4.44
C THR A 25 2.84 -34.70 -3.87
N ASN A 26 1.91 -35.65 -4.13
CA ASN A 26 1.92 -37.04 -3.66
C ASN A 26 2.17 -37.20 -2.14
N LEU A 27 1.96 -36.14 -1.36
CA LEU A 27 2.13 -36.16 0.08
C LEU A 27 0.99 -36.97 0.71
N ASN A 28 1.33 -37.87 1.63
CA ASN A 28 0.31 -38.48 2.48
C ASN A 28 -0.22 -37.44 3.51
N ALA A 29 -1.31 -37.78 4.21
CA ALA A 29 -1.97 -36.85 5.13
C ALA A 29 -1.01 -36.26 6.20
N ASN A 30 -0.09 -37.07 6.73
CA ASN A 30 0.87 -36.63 7.74
C ASN A 30 1.96 -35.73 7.13
N GLU A 31 2.42 -36.04 5.92
CA GLU A 31 3.40 -35.22 5.19
C GLU A 31 2.81 -33.88 4.77
N ALA A 32 1.54 -33.85 4.34
CA ALA A 32 0.83 -32.61 4.02
C ALA A 32 0.62 -31.75 5.28
N GLU A 33 0.32 -32.37 6.42
CA GLU A 33 0.20 -31.69 7.71
C GLU A 33 1.54 -31.10 8.17
N ALA A 34 2.64 -31.86 8.08
CA ALA A 34 3.98 -31.37 8.38
C ALA A 34 4.41 -30.23 7.42
N ALA A 35 4.14 -30.38 6.12
CA ALA A 35 4.44 -29.36 5.11
C ALA A 35 3.65 -28.05 5.30
N THR A 36 2.50 -28.10 6.00
CA THR A 36 1.64 -26.94 6.29
C THR A 36 1.69 -26.52 7.77
N GLU A 37 2.52 -27.16 8.59
CA GLU A 37 2.64 -26.87 10.03
C GLU A 37 3.01 -25.39 10.27
N TRP A 38 3.86 -24.83 9.41
CA TRP A 38 4.26 -23.42 9.46
C TRP A 38 3.09 -22.45 9.22
N VAL A 39 2.06 -22.85 8.47
CA VAL A 39 0.84 -22.04 8.24
C VAL A 39 0.02 -21.94 9.53
N ARG A 40 0.06 -22.97 10.36
CA ARG A 40 -0.65 -23.01 11.65
C ARG A 40 0.13 -22.34 12.77
N ARG A 41 1.43 -22.06 12.58
CA ARG A 41 2.22 -21.29 13.53
C ARG A 41 1.74 -19.85 13.51
N GLN A 42 0.95 -19.49 14.52
CA GLN A 42 0.57 -18.11 14.77
C GLN A 42 1.78 -17.35 15.30
N VAL A 43 2.55 -16.73 14.41
CA VAL A 43 3.63 -15.81 14.76
C VAL A 43 3.04 -14.41 14.88
N ASP A 44 2.68 -13.99 16.08
CA ASP A 44 2.35 -12.58 16.32
C ASP A 44 3.63 -11.79 16.58
N ARG A 45 4.11 -11.08 15.55
CA ARG A 45 5.31 -10.24 15.66
C ARG A 45 5.20 -9.14 16.71
N ARG A 46 3.98 -8.77 17.16
CA ARG A 46 3.77 -7.83 18.27
C ARG A 46 4.26 -8.37 19.62
N THR A 47 4.38 -9.69 19.73
CA THR A 47 4.78 -10.38 20.97
C THR A 47 6.22 -10.89 20.93
N VAL A 48 6.87 -10.82 19.76
CA VAL A 48 8.25 -11.23 19.57
C VAL A 48 9.14 -10.05 19.90
N ASP A 49 9.95 -10.17 20.94
CA ASP A 49 11.03 -9.23 21.23
C ASP A 49 12.07 -9.31 20.11
N LEU A 50 12.08 -8.30 19.23
CA LEU A 50 12.97 -8.25 18.05
C LEU A 50 14.39 -7.79 18.42
N GLY A 51 14.69 -7.56 19.71
CA GLY A 51 16.03 -7.24 20.23
C GLY A 51 16.49 -5.82 19.94
N ASP A 52 16.41 -5.38 18.68
CA ASP A 52 16.70 -4.01 18.25
C ASP A 52 15.40 -3.33 17.81
N ARG A 53 14.96 -2.34 18.59
CA ARG A 53 13.85 -1.48 18.20
C ARG A 53 14.33 -0.59 17.05
N MET A 54 13.62 -0.64 15.92
CA MET A 54 13.90 0.19 14.74
C MET A 54 13.95 1.68 15.14
N ASP A 55 14.90 2.43 14.56
CA ASP A 55 15.06 3.87 14.82
C ASP A 55 13.77 4.63 14.47
N ASP A 56 13.37 5.54 15.34
CA ASP A 56 12.13 6.28 15.21
C ASP A 56 12.35 7.58 14.44
N ILE A 57 12.17 7.50 13.12
CA ILE A 57 12.36 8.62 12.19
C ILE A 57 11.60 9.90 12.57
N ARG A 58 10.56 9.81 13.42
CA ARG A 58 9.75 10.97 13.83
C ARG A 58 10.57 11.97 14.63
N GLU A 59 11.51 11.52 15.47
CA GLU A 59 12.37 12.40 16.26
C GLU A 59 13.24 13.26 15.33
N HIS A 60 13.91 12.63 14.36
CA HIS A 60 14.69 13.32 13.32
C HIS A 60 13.83 14.30 12.51
N MET A 61 12.60 13.93 12.14
CA MET A 61 11.68 14.84 11.44
C MET A 61 11.30 16.06 12.27
N TRP A 62 11.12 15.92 13.59
CA TRP A 62 10.82 17.05 14.47
C TRP A 62 12.02 18.00 14.62
N GLU A 63 13.23 17.47 14.64
CA GLU A 63 14.46 18.29 14.63
C GLU A 63 14.56 19.11 13.34
N LEU A 64 14.38 18.47 12.18
CA LEU A 64 14.39 19.14 10.88
C LEU A 64 13.31 20.22 10.78
N GLU A 65 12.11 19.97 11.31
CA GLU A 65 11.05 20.98 11.32
C GLU A 65 11.36 22.15 12.26
N LYS A 66 11.94 21.87 13.43
CA LYS A 66 12.40 22.90 14.36
C LYS A 66 13.44 23.82 13.72
N ASP A 67 14.31 23.25 12.88
CA ASP A 67 15.32 23.98 12.12
C ASP A 67 14.75 24.68 10.87
N GLY A 68 13.47 24.46 10.56
CA GLY A 68 12.77 25.07 9.43
C GLY A 68 13.05 24.43 8.07
N GLU A 69 13.68 23.26 8.05
CA GLU A 69 14.04 22.53 6.83
C GLU A 69 12.84 21.81 6.21
N ILE A 70 11.90 21.34 7.04
CA ILE A 70 10.68 20.67 6.61
C ILE A 70 9.45 21.16 7.37
N ILE A 71 8.27 20.81 6.86
CA ILE A 71 7.00 20.93 7.59
C ILE A 71 6.50 19.52 7.88
N VAL A 72 6.22 19.21 9.16
CA VAL A 72 5.57 17.96 9.53
C VAL A 72 4.07 18.14 9.48
N HIS A 73 3.45 17.52 8.48
CA HIS A 73 2.00 17.47 8.39
C HIS A 73 1.43 16.58 9.50
N ARG A 74 0.78 17.20 10.48
CA ARG A 74 0.20 16.51 11.64
C ARG A 74 -1.24 16.10 11.37
N ILE A 75 -1.62 14.92 11.88
CA ILE A 75 -3.02 14.48 11.92
C ILE A 75 -3.75 15.25 13.01
N THR A 76 -4.86 15.86 12.65
CA THR A 76 -5.71 16.68 13.52
C THR A 76 -7.04 15.97 13.85
N ASP A 77 -7.75 16.42 14.89
CA ASP A 77 -8.95 15.74 15.40
C ASP A 77 -10.13 15.77 14.42
N ASP A 78 -10.20 16.80 13.58
CA ASP A 78 -11.17 16.96 12.49
C ASP A 78 -11.00 15.96 11.34
N MET A 79 -9.90 15.20 11.32
CA MET A 79 -9.71 14.04 10.43
C MET A 79 -10.33 12.75 11.00
N GLU A 80 -10.99 12.84 12.16
CA GLU A 80 -11.60 11.73 12.91
C GLU A 80 -10.67 10.50 13.03
N PRO A 81 -9.44 10.66 13.51
CA PRO A 81 -8.47 9.59 13.46
C PRO A 81 -8.76 8.47 14.45
N VAL A 82 -8.32 7.27 14.09
CA VAL A 82 -8.34 6.08 14.94
C VAL A 82 -6.92 5.68 15.33
N GLU A 83 -6.77 5.11 16.53
CA GLU A 83 -5.49 4.55 17.00
C GLU A 83 -5.44 3.06 16.66
N VAL A 84 -4.34 2.63 16.05
CA VAL A 84 -4.11 1.22 15.69
C VAL A 84 -2.73 0.76 16.15
N GLU A 85 -2.65 -0.46 16.67
CA GLU A 85 -1.38 -1.10 17.02
C GLU A 85 -0.72 -1.72 15.79
N THR A 86 0.47 -1.24 15.45
CA THR A 86 1.28 -1.77 14.36
C THR A 86 1.85 -3.15 14.70
N LEU A 87 2.36 -3.87 13.70
CA LEU A 87 3.04 -5.16 13.91
C LEU A 87 4.32 -5.05 14.75
N PHE A 88 4.85 -3.83 14.92
CA PHE A 88 6.03 -3.53 15.74
C PHE A 88 5.65 -3.03 17.16
N GLY A 89 4.38 -3.12 17.54
CA GLY A 89 3.89 -2.69 18.86
C GLY A 89 3.87 -1.18 19.06
N TRP A 90 3.88 -0.40 17.98
CA TRP A 90 3.70 1.06 18.05
C TRP A 90 2.23 1.41 17.83
N THR A 91 1.69 2.26 18.70
CA THR A 91 0.43 2.93 18.46
C THR A 91 0.59 3.95 17.34
N LYS A 92 -0.22 3.82 16.29
CA LYS A 92 -0.27 4.73 15.16
C LYS A 92 -1.64 5.37 15.06
N ARG A 93 -1.64 6.69 14.97
CA ARG A 93 -2.81 7.50 14.62
C ARG A 93 -3.05 7.46 13.11
N VAL A 94 -4.26 7.13 12.68
CA VAL A 94 -4.64 6.99 11.26
C VAL A 94 -5.86 7.87 10.99
N PRO A 95 -5.78 8.86 10.08
CA PRO A 95 -6.94 9.68 9.73
C PRO A 95 -7.97 8.82 9.02
N THR A 96 -9.26 9.05 9.31
CA THR A 96 -10.35 8.34 8.64
C THR A 96 -11.06 9.21 7.62
N LYS A 97 -10.91 10.54 7.71
CA LYS A 97 -11.44 11.53 6.76
C LYS A 97 -10.35 12.51 6.33
N LYS A 98 -10.72 13.36 5.38
CA LYS A 98 -9.88 14.33 4.70
C LYS A 98 -8.66 13.66 4.10
N LEU A 99 -8.89 12.68 3.23
CA LEU A 99 -7.84 11.84 2.65
C LEU A 99 -7.45 12.33 1.25
N TRP A 100 -6.16 12.52 0.99
CA TRP A 100 -5.64 12.77 -0.36
C TRP A 100 -5.19 11.44 -0.97
N HIS A 101 -5.82 10.99 -2.06
CA HIS A 101 -5.57 9.65 -2.57
C HIS A 101 -4.34 9.60 -3.48
N HIS A 102 -3.20 9.11 -2.99
CA HIS A 102 -2.03 8.85 -3.83
C HIS A 102 -2.26 7.62 -4.70
N LYS A 103 -2.40 7.82 -6.01
CA LYS A 103 -2.56 6.78 -7.02
C LYS A 103 -1.25 6.62 -7.80
N SER A 104 -0.72 5.40 -7.87
CA SER A 104 0.51 5.14 -8.64
C SER A 104 0.25 5.15 -10.16
N CYS A 105 1.31 5.31 -10.96
CA CYS A 105 1.19 5.26 -12.43
C CYS A 105 0.52 3.98 -12.93
N GLY A 106 0.83 2.83 -12.32
CA GLY A 106 0.18 1.57 -12.66
C GLY A 106 -1.32 1.61 -12.35
N GLN A 107 -1.72 2.23 -11.24
CA GLN A 107 -3.14 2.37 -10.89
C GLN A 107 -3.90 3.30 -11.84
N CYS A 108 -3.32 4.44 -12.19
CA CYS A 108 -3.96 5.39 -13.12
C CYS A 108 -3.95 4.89 -14.57
N GLY A 109 -2.87 4.26 -15.02
CA GLY A 109 -2.64 3.92 -16.42
C GLY A 109 -3.00 2.49 -16.82
N ASN A 110 -2.86 1.51 -15.92
CA ASN A 110 -2.98 0.09 -16.26
C ASN A 110 -4.15 -0.60 -15.57
N ILE A 111 -4.49 -0.18 -14.33
CA ILE A 111 -5.60 -0.77 -13.56
C ILE A 111 -6.55 0.31 -12.99
N PRO A 112 -7.14 1.19 -13.84
CA PRO A 112 -7.97 2.31 -13.37
C PRO A 112 -9.22 1.87 -12.60
N GLY A 113 -9.68 0.62 -12.77
CA GLY A 113 -10.75 0.04 -11.97
C GLY A 113 -10.42 -0.05 -10.48
N TYR A 114 -9.14 -0.14 -10.12
CA TYR A 114 -8.70 -0.17 -8.73
C TYR A 114 -9.03 1.14 -8.00
N PRO A 115 -8.49 2.32 -8.38
CA PRO A 115 -8.86 3.57 -7.72
C PRO A 115 -10.34 3.89 -7.88
N ALA A 116 -10.95 3.60 -9.02
CA ALA A 116 -12.39 3.81 -9.22
C ALA A 116 -13.25 3.03 -8.21
N SER A 117 -12.93 1.76 -7.95
CA SER A 117 -13.66 0.95 -6.97
C SER A 117 -13.50 1.46 -5.53
N LEU A 118 -12.30 1.96 -5.17
CA LEU A 118 -12.07 2.59 -3.87
C LEU A 118 -12.92 3.85 -3.69
N MET A 119 -12.92 4.77 -4.66
CA MET A 119 -13.73 5.99 -4.59
C MET A 119 -15.22 5.66 -4.56
N TRP A 120 -15.65 4.69 -5.36
CA TRP A 120 -17.03 4.21 -5.34
C TRP A 120 -17.42 3.68 -3.95
N PHE A 121 -16.58 2.84 -3.34
CA PHE A 121 -16.81 2.32 -2.00
C PHE A 121 -16.91 3.47 -0.99
N MET A 122 -15.97 4.42 -0.97
CA MET A 122 -16.03 5.56 -0.07
C MET A 122 -17.35 6.34 -0.21
N ASN A 123 -17.80 6.57 -1.44
CA ASN A 123 -19.10 7.20 -1.70
C ASN A 123 -20.28 6.37 -1.12
N GLN A 124 -20.22 5.03 -1.21
CA GLN A 124 -21.23 4.16 -0.59
C GLN A 124 -21.24 4.24 0.94
N PHE A 125 -20.09 4.55 1.56
CA PHE A 125 -19.97 4.77 3.01
C PHE A 125 -20.22 6.22 3.44
N GLY A 126 -20.73 7.06 2.52
CA GLY A 126 -21.16 8.42 2.82
C GLY A 126 -20.05 9.47 2.85
N PHE A 127 -18.87 9.16 2.30
CA PHE A 127 -17.81 10.15 2.14
C PHE A 127 -18.16 11.13 1.01
N GLU A 128 -17.87 12.42 1.23
CA GLU A 128 -18.12 13.49 0.26
C GLU A 128 -16.81 13.89 -0.47
N PRO A 129 -16.74 13.77 -1.82
CA PRO A 129 -15.59 14.23 -2.59
C PRO A 129 -15.36 15.74 -2.43
N GLY A 130 -14.10 16.15 -2.27
CA GLY A 130 -13.72 17.55 -2.04
C GLY A 130 -13.88 18.03 -0.59
N LYS A 131 -14.37 17.17 0.31
CA LYS A 131 -14.49 17.44 1.75
C LYS A 131 -13.87 16.32 2.59
N ASP A 132 -14.34 15.08 2.43
CA ASP A 132 -13.83 13.93 3.19
C ASP A 132 -12.69 13.21 2.47
N TYR A 133 -12.57 13.40 1.15
CA TYR A 133 -11.41 12.96 0.41
C TYR A 133 -11.21 13.79 -0.85
N LEU A 134 -9.98 13.74 -1.38
CA LEU A 134 -9.61 14.35 -2.64
C LEU A 134 -9.04 13.30 -3.59
N ASP A 135 -9.69 13.17 -4.74
CA ASP A 135 -9.21 12.40 -5.88
C ASP A 135 -8.43 13.31 -6.83
N GLU A 136 -7.16 13.57 -6.51
CA GLU A 136 -6.31 14.45 -7.32
C GLU A 136 -6.02 13.83 -8.70
N THR A 137 -6.19 14.61 -9.76
CA THR A 137 -5.92 14.17 -11.13
C THR A 137 -4.47 14.45 -11.55
N ASP A 138 -3.81 15.43 -10.92
CA ASP A 138 -2.49 15.93 -11.32
C ASP A 138 -1.32 15.29 -10.55
N GLN A 139 -1.43 13.97 -10.34
CA GLN A 139 -0.44 13.21 -9.58
C GLN A 139 0.73 12.76 -10.46
N THR A 140 1.93 12.80 -9.89
CA THR A 140 3.13 12.25 -10.53
C THR A 140 3.47 10.88 -9.96
N SER A 141 4.27 10.12 -10.71
CA SER A 141 4.79 8.83 -10.29
C SER A 141 5.42 8.89 -8.89
N CYS A 142 5.32 7.79 -8.16
CA CYS A 142 6.20 7.51 -7.02
C CYS A 142 7.57 6.99 -7.45
N THR A 143 7.85 7.03 -8.77
CA THR A 143 9.06 6.54 -9.47
C THR A 143 9.37 5.05 -9.35
N ALA A 144 8.52 4.29 -8.64
CA ALA A 144 8.61 2.86 -8.38
C ALA A 144 9.91 2.43 -7.69
N TRP A 145 9.76 1.74 -6.55
CA TRP A 145 10.85 1.33 -5.67
C TRP A 145 12.01 0.65 -6.41
N ASN A 146 11.69 -0.21 -7.38
CA ASN A 146 12.69 -1.00 -8.10
C ASN A 146 13.66 -0.14 -8.92
N TYR A 147 13.31 1.08 -9.34
CA TYR A 147 14.21 1.93 -10.13
C TYR A 147 15.17 2.77 -9.27
N HIS A 148 14.74 3.17 -8.08
CA HIS A 148 15.55 4.01 -7.18
C HIS A 148 16.24 3.22 -6.06
N GLY A 149 15.64 2.12 -5.61
CA GLY A 149 16.24 1.20 -4.64
C GLY A 149 17.20 0.18 -5.26
N SER A 150 17.11 -0.08 -6.58
CA SER A 150 18.21 -0.69 -7.33
C SER A 150 19.10 0.44 -7.85
N GLY A 151 20.43 0.29 -7.75
CA GLY A 151 21.43 1.37 -7.89
C GLY A 151 21.53 2.13 -9.23
N ILE A 152 20.44 2.18 -10.01
CA ILE A 152 20.22 3.07 -11.15
C ILE A 152 19.73 4.45 -10.69
N GLY A 153 19.01 4.54 -9.56
CA GLY A 153 18.63 5.82 -8.93
C GLY A 153 19.47 6.18 -7.70
N ASN A 154 19.19 7.34 -7.10
CA ASN A 154 19.78 7.78 -5.82
C ASN A 154 18.69 8.17 -4.81
N VAL A 155 19.05 8.18 -3.53
CA VAL A 155 18.13 8.45 -2.42
C VAL A 155 17.65 9.90 -2.38
N GLU A 156 18.46 10.84 -2.87
CA GLU A 156 18.14 12.26 -2.93
C GLU A 156 16.99 12.53 -3.91
N SER A 157 17.06 11.93 -5.10
CA SER A 157 16.02 12.00 -6.12
C SER A 157 14.72 11.36 -5.64
N LEU A 158 14.83 10.26 -4.88
CA LEU A 158 13.68 9.60 -4.30
C LEU A 158 13.00 10.48 -3.25
N SER A 159 13.81 11.05 -2.35
CA SER A 159 13.35 11.98 -1.32
C SER A 159 12.68 13.22 -1.94
N ALA A 160 13.23 13.76 -3.02
CA ALA A 160 12.64 14.90 -3.74
C ALA A 160 11.26 14.57 -4.35
N VAL A 161 11.10 13.37 -4.93
CA VAL A 161 9.81 12.93 -5.49
C VAL A 161 8.79 12.70 -4.39
N PHE A 162 9.20 12.07 -3.28
CA PHE A 162 8.37 11.92 -2.08
C PHE A 162 7.89 13.28 -1.57
N LEU A 163 8.81 14.21 -1.31
CA LEU A 163 8.51 15.56 -0.82
C LEU A 163 7.59 16.31 -1.79
N ARG A 164 7.81 16.21 -3.11
CA ARG A 164 6.93 16.83 -4.11
C ARG A 164 5.50 16.30 -4.01
N ASN A 165 5.32 14.98 -3.91
CA ASN A 165 3.98 14.38 -3.87
C ASN A 165 3.26 14.68 -2.55
N PHE A 166 3.98 14.68 -1.42
CA PHE A 166 3.42 15.03 -0.12
C PHE A 166 3.13 16.53 -0.01
N HIS A 167 3.98 17.38 -0.60
CA HIS A 167 3.70 18.80 -0.74
C HIS A 167 2.43 19.04 -1.57
N GLN A 168 2.26 18.32 -2.69
CA GLN A 168 1.04 18.41 -3.49
C GLN A 168 -0.19 18.05 -2.64
N ALA A 169 -0.15 16.94 -1.88
CA ALA A 169 -1.22 16.58 -0.95
C ALA A 169 -1.52 17.70 0.06
N TYR A 170 -0.46 18.31 0.61
CA TYR A 170 -0.56 19.40 1.58
C TYR A 170 -1.24 20.65 0.99
N VAL A 171 -0.98 21.01 -0.28
CA VAL A 171 -1.52 22.25 -0.87
C VAL A 171 -2.79 22.05 -1.71
N SER A 172 -3.09 20.84 -2.21
CA SER A 172 -4.21 20.61 -3.14
C SER A 172 -5.57 21.08 -2.58
N GLY A 173 -5.78 21.02 -1.26
CA GLY A 173 -7.01 21.49 -0.64
C GLY A 173 -7.30 22.99 -0.85
N GLN A 174 -6.27 23.80 -1.11
CA GLN A 174 -6.42 25.24 -1.32
C GLN A 174 -7.25 25.57 -2.56
N GLN A 175 -7.16 24.76 -3.60
CA GLN A 175 -7.98 24.92 -4.82
C GLN A 175 -9.48 24.66 -4.56
N HIS A 176 -9.79 23.99 -3.46
CA HIS A 176 -11.15 23.70 -3.00
C HIS A 176 -11.61 24.61 -1.85
N GLY A 177 -10.87 25.69 -1.57
CA GLY A 177 -11.21 26.66 -0.52
C GLY A 177 -10.81 26.24 0.89
N HIS A 178 -10.01 25.18 1.03
CA HIS A 178 -9.48 24.73 2.32
C HIS A 178 -8.12 25.35 2.63
N GLN A 179 -7.69 25.23 3.88
CA GLN A 179 -6.32 25.59 4.27
C GLN A 179 -5.31 24.53 3.78
N ALA A 180 -4.04 24.91 3.72
CA ALA A 180 -2.97 23.93 3.50
C ALA A 180 -2.95 22.91 4.65
N GLY A 181 -2.66 21.65 4.33
CA GLY A 181 -2.73 20.54 5.26
C GLY A 181 -4.14 20.00 5.51
N HIS A 182 -5.16 20.46 4.78
CA HIS A 182 -6.52 19.95 4.95
C HIS A 182 -6.62 18.45 4.64
N PHE A 183 -6.04 17.99 3.52
CA PHE A 183 -6.08 16.57 3.13
C PHE A 183 -4.79 15.85 3.48
N PHE A 184 -4.89 14.72 4.17
CA PHE A 184 -3.78 13.87 4.58
C PHE A 184 -3.50 12.76 3.55
N PRO A 185 -2.25 12.53 3.12
CA PRO A 185 -1.95 11.55 2.07
C PRO A 185 -2.28 10.11 2.48
N LEU A 186 -3.10 9.45 1.67
CA LEU A 186 -3.41 8.03 1.72
C LEU A 186 -2.85 7.32 0.49
N VAL A 187 -1.88 6.44 0.71
CA VAL A 187 -1.13 5.76 -0.36
C VAL A 187 -1.68 4.35 -0.60
N HIS A 188 -2.14 4.08 -1.82
CA HIS A 188 -2.81 2.81 -2.14
C HIS A 188 -1.88 1.72 -2.67
N CYS A 189 -0.87 2.11 -3.43
CA CYS A 189 0.02 1.16 -4.08
C CYS A 189 1.06 0.65 -3.08
N GLY A 190 1.18 -0.67 -2.91
CA GLY A 190 2.18 -1.27 -2.01
C GLY A 190 3.62 -0.85 -2.35
N THR A 191 3.94 -0.67 -3.63
CA THR A 191 5.24 -0.15 -4.06
C THR A 191 5.44 1.31 -3.62
N SER A 192 4.44 2.18 -3.81
CA SER A 192 4.51 3.57 -3.32
C SER A 192 4.60 3.61 -1.79
N PHE A 193 3.86 2.72 -1.13
CA PHE A 193 3.80 2.66 0.33
C PHE A 193 5.15 2.21 0.90
N GLY A 194 5.81 1.20 0.33
CA GLY A 194 7.19 0.86 0.68
C GLY A 194 8.13 2.02 0.39
N ASN A 195 8.04 2.61 -0.80
CA ASN A 195 8.95 3.67 -1.25
C ASN A 195 8.89 4.99 -0.46
N TYR A 196 7.76 5.29 0.18
CA TYR A 196 7.58 6.49 0.99
C TYR A 196 7.67 6.24 2.50
N LYS A 197 7.67 4.98 2.93
CA LYS A 197 7.59 4.59 4.34
C LYS A 197 8.85 3.91 4.84
N GLU A 198 9.54 3.17 3.98
CA GLU A 198 10.96 2.83 4.17
C GLU A 198 11.81 4.07 3.83
#